data_AF-A0A523D6N5-F1
#
_entry.id   AF-A0A523D6N5-F1
#
_cell.length_a   1.000
_cell.length_b   1.000
_cell.length_c   1.000
_cell.angle_alpha   90.00
_cell.angle_beta   90.00
_cell.angle_gamma   90.00
#
_symmetry.space_group_name_H-M   'P 1'
#
loop_
_entity.id
_entity.type
_entity.pdbx_description
1 polymer ?
#
loop_
_entity_poly.entity_id
_entity_poly.type
_entity_poly.pdbx_seq_one_letter_code
_entity_poly.pdbx_strand_id
1 'polypeptide(L)'
;MVRAHTNSVLFQVSADGGSLEALTTRRNGESDHVSPQFLPDGKTVLFTVRSAGDSQIVVQPLETQERRVVLERAYGARYVPSGYLVYPQSGTLMAVAFDLEQLEVTGSPTPILEGVGESGDPSWFAHFAFSDTGTLVYVPTGSDPREGRILVWVDRKGAEQPLAAPSRAYNNPRLSPDGQRLAVNFADAVWTYDIQSDTLTRLTFEGNGAFPLWTPDGKRITFISTRLGPQDLFWKPADGTGAAEQLVVDALSKTPHSWSPDGKFLAYTELNPTSAGNIWVLPVDGEPEPFLQEPYVESGAVFSPDGHWIAYRSNESGRHEIYVQPFPKTGAKWQISTDGGGEAAWVQTRTGQEIFYRHGNKMMSVDVTTEPAFTSGKPKLLFEGEYAAFGPRALYDVTPDGQRFLMIKESEQQVTQLNVVQNWFEELKRLVPTE
;
A
#
# COMPACT_ATOMS: atom_id res chain seq x y z
N MET A 1 -13.65 -23.53 -7.83
CA MET A 1 -12.62 -22.71 -7.17
C MET A 1 -13.28 -21.43 -6.64
N VAL A 2 -12.98 -21.01 -5.40
CA VAL A 2 -13.52 -19.75 -4.84
C VAL A 2 -12.39 -18.72 -4.87
N ARG A 3 -12.65 -17.54 -5.44
CA ARG A 3 -11.64 -16.47 -5.57
C ARG A 3 -12.20 -15.18 -4.98
N ALA A 4 -11.39 -14.50 -4.17
CA ALA A 4 -11.66 -13.13 -3.75
C ALA A 4 -11.09 -12.15 -4.79
N HIS A 5 -11.88 -11.15 -5.18
CA HIS A 5 -11.41 -9.96 -5.88
C HIS A 5 -11.28 -8.82 -4.87
N THR A 6 -10.21 -8.02 -4.95
CA THR A 6 -10.07 -6.80 -4.13
C THR A 6 -11.26 -5.87 -4.37
N ASN A 7 -11.90 -5.37 -3.30
CA ASN A 7 -13.17 -4.63 -3.31
C ASN A 7 -14.40 -5.46 -3.73
N SER A 8 -14.43 -6.75 -3.42
CA SER A 8 -15.48 -7.64 -3.92
C SER A 8 -15.98 -8.69 -2.91
N VAL A 9 -17.10 -9.32 -3.28
CA VAL A 9 -17.66 -10.48 -2.59
C VAL A 9 -16.96 -11.78 -3.04
N LEU A 10 -17.26 -12.89 -2.38
CA LEU A 10 -16.80 -14.21 -2.82
C LEU A 10 -17.59 -14.67 -4.05
N PHE A 11 -16.87 -15.18 -5.04
CA PHE A 11 -17.45 -15.85 -6.21
C PHE A 11 -17.01 -17.30 -6.28
N GLN A 12 -17.91 -18.15 -6.78
CA GLN A 12 -17.66 -19.53 -7.13
C GLN A 12 -17.65 -19.70 -8.65
N VAL A 13 -16.77 -20.58 -9.13
CA VAL A 13 -16.74 -21.05 -10.51
C VAL A 13 -16.48 -22.55 -10.55
N SER A 14 -17.07 -23.23 -11.52
CA SER A 14 -16.79 -24.64 -11.79
C SER A 14 -15.29 -24.85 -12.06
N ALA A 15 -14.78 -26.02 -11.70
CA ALA A 15 -13.40 -26.41 -12.03
C ALA A 15 -13.17 -26.48 -13.54
N ASP A 16 -14.21 -26.78 -14.31
CA ASP A 16 -14.18 -26.83 -15.78
C ASP A 16 -14.31 -25.44 -16.43
N GLY A 17 -14.34 -24.37 -15.62
CA GLY A 17 -14.59 -23.00 -16.06
C GLY A 17 -16.08 -22.67 -16.19
N GLY A 18 -16.41 -21.44 -16.58
CA GLY A 18 -17.78 -20.97 -16.76
C GLY A 18 -18.04 -19.59 -16.16
N SER A 19 -19.32 -19.24 -16.02
CA SER A 19 -19.74 -17.99 -15.38
C SER A 19 -19.42 -17.99 -13.89
N LEU A 20 -19.06 -16.81 -13.38
CA LEU A 20 -18.90 -16.58 -11.94
C LEU A 20 -20.26 -16.47 -11.28
N GLU A 21 -20.45 -17.19 -10.18
CA GLU A 21 -21.64 -17.11 -9.34
C GLU A 21 -21.28 -16.45 -8.01
N ALA A 22 -21.99 -15.40 -7.62
CA ALA A 22 -21.76 -14.73 -6.34
C ALA A 22 -22.20 -15.64 -5.19
N LEU A 23 -21.26 -15.97 -4.29
CA LEU A 23 -21.48 -16.83 -3.12
C LEU A 23 -21.93 -16.02 -1.90
N THR A 24 -21.59 -14.74 -1.87
CA THR A 24 -21.90 -13.82 -0.77
C THR A 24 -22.34 -12.47 -1.32
N THR A 25 -23.08 -11.71 -0.52
CA THR A 25 -23.56 -10.37 -0.85
C THR A 25 -23.01 -9.36 0.14
N ARG A 26 -22.52 -8.21 -0.32
CA ARG A 26 -21.97 -7.20 0.59
C ARG A 26 -23.11 -6.52 1.37
N ARG A 27 -22.95 -6.35 2.69
CA ARG A 27 -23.84 -5.58 3.57
C ARG A 27 -23.25 -4.19 3.86
N ASN A 28 -24.06 -3.27 4.36
CA ASN A 28 -23.61 -1.91 4.68
C ASN A 28 -22.46 -1.93 5.68
N GLY A 29 -21.38 -1.20 5.36
CA GLY A 29 -20.19 -1.07 6.21
C GLY A 29 -19.08 -2.10 5.94
N GLU A 30 -19.40 -3.22 5.27
CA GLU A 30 -18.40 -4.20 4.85
C GLU A 30 -17.56 -3.60 3.71
N SER A 31 -16.28 -3.93 3.61
CA SER A 31 -15.33 -3.53 2.56
C SER A 31 -15.27 -4.58 1.45
N ASP A 32 -14.92 -5.81 1.83
CA ASP A 32 -14.80 -6.98 0.98
C ASP A 32 -14.77 -8.29 1.79
N HIS A 33 -14.88 -9.41 1.08
CA HIS A 33 -14.84 -10.75 1.66
C HIS A 33 -13.61 -11.52 1.15
N VAL A 34 -12.82 -12.09 2.07
CA VAL A 34 -11.54 -12.73 1.76
C VAL A 34 -11.34 -14.03 2.53
N SER A 35 -10.28 -14.78 2.18
CA SER A 35 -9.87 -16.03 2.84
C SER A 35 -10.98 -17.09 2.97
N PRO A 36 -11.69 -17.44 1.89
CA PRO A 36 -12.78 -18.41 1.97
C PRO A 36 -12.28 -19.85 2.18
N GLN A 37 -13.03 -20.63 2.94
CA GLN A 37 -12.89 -22.06 3.08
C GLN A 37 -14.27 -22.72 3.17
N PHE A 38 -14.50 -23.78 2.41
CA PHE A 38 -15.66 -24.63 2.64
C PHE A 38 -15.47 -25.46 3.90
N LEU A 39 -16.49 -25.49 4.76
CA LEU A 39 -16.55 -26.45 5.87
C LEU A 39 -16.76 -27.88 5.33
N PRO A 40 -16.53 -28.93 6.14
CA PRO A 40 -16.60 -30.32 5.68
C PRO A 40 -17.94 -30.74 5.06
N ASP A 41 -19.03 -30.03 5.35
CA ASP A 41 -20.35 -30.25 4.76
C ASP A 41 -20.43 -29.90 3.26
N GLY A 42 -19.44 -29.15 2.74
CA GLY A 42 -19.40 -28.63 1.37
C GLY A 42 -20.51 -27.61 1.05
N LYS A 43 -21.28 -27.19 2.05
CA LYS A 43 -22.49 -26.35 1.94
C LYS A 43 -22.44 -25.11 2.82
N THR A 44 -21.41 -24.98 3.65
CA THR A 44 -21.16 -23.80 4.48
C THR A 44 -19.80 -23.22 4.16
N VAL A 45 -19.73 -21.90 4.01
CA VAL A 45 -18.47 -21.18 3.77
C VAL A 45 -18.06 -20.40 5.01
N LEU A 46 -16.82 -20.62 5.45
CA LEU A 46 -16.09 -19.80 6.42
C LEU A 46 -15.28 -18.74 5.65
N PHE A 47 -15.32 -17.49 6.06
CA PHE A 47 -14.56 -16.42 5.41
C PHE A 47 -14.33 -15.23 6.35
N THR A 48 -13.44 -14.33 5.93
CA THR A 48 -13.22 -13.05 6.61
C THR A 48 -14.06 -11.96 5.95
N VAL A 49 -14.84 -11.23 6.74
CA VAL A 49 -15.45 -9.95 6.36
C VAL A 49 -14.54 -8.85 6.84
N ARG A 50 -14.03 -8.00 5.94
CA ARG A 50 -13.30 -6.80 6.35
C ARG A 50 -14.22 -5.60 6.31
N SER A 51 -14.03 -4.67 7.23
CA SER A 51 -14.75 -3.40 7.34
C SER A 51 -13.75 -2.28 7.62
N ALA A 52 -14.18 -1.02 7.64
CA ALA A 52 -13.28 0.10 7.93
C ALA A 52 -12.67 -0.04 9.35
N GLY A 53 -11.37 -0.38 9.42
CA GLY A 53 -10.64 -0.54 10.68
C GLY A 53 -10.98 -1.80 11.48
N ASP A 54 -11.71 -2.76 10.92
CA ASP A 54 -12.12 -3.97 11.63
C ASP A 54 -12.23 -5.21 10.71
N SER A 55 -12.28 -6.40 11.32
CA SER A 55 -12.46 -7.66 10.61
C SER A 55 -13.18 -8.70 11.45
N GLN A 56 -14.03 -9.50 10.82
CA GLN A 56 -14.78 -10.57 11.46
C GLN A 56 -14.62 -11.88 10.69
N ILE A 57 -14.62 -13.00 11.42
CA ILE A 57 -14.76 -14.33 10.83
C ILE A 57 -16.23 -14.70 10.82
N VAL A 58 -16.72 -15.07 9.66
CA VAL A 58 -18.13 -15.37 9.41
C VAL A 58 -18.27 -16.75 8.80
N VAL A 59 -19.30 -17.47 9.24
CA VAL A 59 -19.82 -18.67 8.58
C VAL A 59 -21.17 -18.37 7.94
N GLN A 60 -21.37 -18.91 6.74
CA GLN A 60 -22.61 -18.72 5.98
C GLN A 60 -22.99 -20.03 5.27
N PRO A 61 -24.11 -20.68 5.66
CA PRO A 61 -24.69 -21.75 4.87
C PRO A 61 -25.16 -21.22 3.50
N LEU A 62 -24.88 -21.96 2.43
CA LEU A 62 -25.18 -21.51 1.07
C LEU A 62 -26.68 -21.46 0.77
N GLU A 63 -27.46 -22.37 1.37
CA GLU A 63 -28.90 -22.48 1.13
C GLU A 63 -29.68 -21.33 1.76
N THR A 64 -29.40 -21.01 3.03
CA THR A 64 -30.11 -19.97 3.77
C THR A 64 -29.48 -18.59 3.60
N GLN A 65 -28.19 -18.52 3.25
CA GLN A 65 -27.37 -17.30 3.25
C GLN A 65 -27.37 -16.55 4.60
N GLU A 66 -27.77 -17.22 5.67
CA GLU A 66 -27.75 -16.67 7.00
C GLU A 66 -26.30 -16.57 7.50
N ARG A 67 -25.89 -15.40 7.96
CA ARG A 67 -24.52 -15.16 8.43
C ARG A 67 -24.47 -15.24 9.93
N ARG A 68 -23.47 -15.96 10.43
CA ARG A 68 -23.10 -15.96 11.83
C ARG A 68 -21.66 -15.50 11.98
N VAL A 69 -21.45 -14.47 12.79
CA VAL A 69 -20.11 -14.05 13.22
C VAL A 69 -19.64 -15.05 14.27
N VAL A 70 -18.47 -15.66 14.05
CA VAL A 70 -17.91 -16.67 14.94
C VAL A 70 -16.67 -16.16 15.67
N LEU A 71 -15.95 -15.18 15.11
CA LEU A 71 -14.89 -14.46 15.80
C LEU A 71 -14.93 -12.97 15.44
N GLU A 72 -14.87 -12.14 16.47
CA GLU A 72 -14.74 -10.69 16.37
C GLU A 72 -13.26 -10.30 16.28
N ARG A 73 -12.96 -9.20 15.56
CA ARG A 73 -11.60 -8.63 15.44
C ARG A 73 -10.54 -9.65 15.00
N ALA A 74 -10.92 -10.56 14.11
CA ALA A 74 -10.10 -11.65 13.63
C ALA A 74 -10.18 -11.76 12.11
N TYR A 75 -9.13 -12.32 11.49
CA TYR A 75 -9.01 -12.47 10.05
C TYR A 75 -8.30 -13.79 9.70
N GLY A 76 -8.47 -14.27 8.48
CA GLY A 76 -7.68 -15.38 7.94
C GLY A 76 -7.88 -16.72 8.65
N ALA A 77 -8.99 -16.92 9.36
CA ALA A 77 -9.26 -18.16 10.08
C ALA A 77 -9.42 -19.35 9.15
N ARG A 78 -9.00 -20.53 9.63
CA ARG A 78 -9.12 -21.81 8.94
C ARG A 78 -9.72 -22.84 9.88
N TYR A 79 -10.73 -23.56 9.40
CA TYR A 79 -11.23 -24.74 10.07
C TYR A 79 -10.25 -25.89 9.90
N VAL A 80 -9.87 -26.49 11.01
CA VAL A 80 -9.02 -27.68 11.11
C VAL A 80 -9.92 -28.89 11.37
N PRO A 81 -9.77 -30.01 10.62
CA PRO A 81 -10.60 -31.21 10.76
C PRO A 81 -10.70 -31.80 12.17
N SER A 82 -9.79 -31.43 13.07
CA SER A 82 -9.83 -31.82 14.49
C SER A 82 -10.82 -31.01 15.34
N GLY A 83 -11.62 -30.10 14.75
CA GLY A 83 -12.69 -29.38 15.46
C GLY A 83 -12.33 -27.98 15.95
N TYR A 84 -11.37 -27.31 15.33
CA TYR A 84 -10.90 -26.00 15.77
C TYR A 84 -10.91 -24.98 14.63
N LEU A 85 -11.15 -23.72 14.97
CA LEU A 85 -10.75 -22.60 14.13
C LEU A 85 -9.36 -22.14 14.56
N VAL A 86 -8.43 -22.08 13.60
CA VAL A 86 -7.09 -21.53 13.79
C VAL A 86 -6.97 -20.23 13.02
N TYR A 87 -6.47 -19.19 13.66
CA TYR A 87 -6.37 -17.85 13.06
C TYR A 87 -5.14 -17.08 13.59
N PRO A 88 -4.55 -16.20 12.78
CA PRO A 88 -3.43 -15.37 13.22
C PRO A 88 -3.83 -14.20 14.10
N GLN A 89 -2.94 -13.86 15.01
CA GLN A 89 -3.00 -12.68 15.85
C GLN A 89 -1.57 -12.24 16.22
N SER A 90 -1.08 -11.19 15.57
CA SER A 90 0.20 -10.53 15.90
C SER A 90 1.41 -11.47 15.94
N GLY A 91 1.57 -12.29 14.91
CA GLY A 91 2.65 -13.27 14.78
C GLY A 91 2.43 -14.58 15.55
N THR A 92 1.25 -14.76 16.14
CA THR A 92 0.85 -15.95 16.89
C THR A 92 -0.37 -16.60 16.23
N LEU A 93 -0.35 -17.91 16.00
CA LEU A 93 -1.56 -18.65 15.70
C LEU A 93 -2.32 -18.92 16.99
N MET A 94 -3.58 -18.50 16.97
CA MET A 94 -4.59 -18.76 17.99
C MET A 94 -5.47 -19.91 17.54
N ALA A 95 -6.00 -20.68 18.48
CA ALA A 95 -7.00 -21.69 18.22
C ALA A 95 -8.17 -21.59 19.19
N VAL A 96 -9.36 -21.90 18.69
CA VAL A 96 -10.58 -22.01 19.50
C VAL A 96 -11.38 -23.22 19.03
N ALA A 97 -11.98 -23.93 19.98
CA ALA A 97 -12.90 -25.03 19.67
C ALA A 97 -14.11 -24.52 18.87
N PHE A 98 -14.53 -25.30 17.88
CA PHE A 98 -15.62 -24.94 16.98
C PHE A 98 -16.57 -26.11 16.80
N ASP A 99 -17.82 -25.90 17.19
CA ASP A 99 -18.91 -26.83 16.96
C ASP A 99 -19.40 -26.67 15.52
N LEU A 100 -19.18 -27.70 14.71
CA LEU A 100 -19.59 -27.74 13.30
C LEU A 100 -21.11 -27.83 13.12
N GLU A 101 -21.83 -28.42 14.07
CA GLU A 101 -23.28 -28.60 13.97
C GLU A 101 -24.01 -27.30 14.34
N GLN A 102 -23.56 -26.63 15.41
CA GLN A 102 -24.11 -25.35 15.85
C GLN A 102 -23.51 -24.15 15.13
N LEU A 103 -22.40 -24.33 14.40
CA LEU A 103 -21.63 -23.29 13.74
C LEU A 103 -21.17 -22.18 14.70
N GLU A 104 -20.64 -22.59 15.86
CA GLU A 104 -20.24 -21.67 16.92
C GLU A 104 -18.92 -22.02 17.59
N VAL A 105 -18.25 -21.00 18.12
CA VAL A 105 -17.09 -21.21 18.99
C VAL A 105 -17.57 -21.61 20.38
N THR A 106 -17.00 -22.67 20.92
CA THR A 106 -17.42 -23.26 22.21
C THR A 106 -16.41 -23.05 23.34
N GLY A 107 -15.32 -22.33 23.07
CA GLY A 107 -14.25 -22.10 24.04
C GLY A 107 -13.61 -20.72 23.94
N SER A 108 -12.55 -20.54 24.73
CA SER A 108 -11.73 -19.32 24.68
C SER A 108 -10.56 -19.49 23.71
N PRO A 109 -10.22 -18.47 22.90
CA PRO A 109 -9.04 -18.52 22.06
C PRO A 109 -7.76 -18.72 22.87
N THR A 110 -6.93 -19.65 22.41
CA THR A 110 -5.69 -20.06 23.07
C THR A 110 -4.52 -19.91 22.09
N PRO A 111 -3.39 -19.29 22.48
CA PRO A 111 -2.21 -19.24 21.63
C PRO A 111 -1.60 -20.64 21.49
N ILE A 112 -1.34 -21.06 20.26
CA ILE A 112 -0.86 -22.43 19.97
C ILE A 112 0.50 -22.48 19.26
N LEU A 113 0.90 -21.39 18.59
CA LEU A 113 2.19 -21.32 17.91
C LEU A 113 2.62 -19.87 17.72
N GLU A 114 3.72 -19.49 18.35
CA GLU A 114 4.34 -18.17 18.16
C GLU A 114 5.31 -18.17 16.97
N GLY A 115 5.64 -16.97 16.49
CA GLY A 115 6.66 -16.77 15.48
C GLY A 115 6.21 -17.19 14.08
N VAL A 116 4.92 -17.05 13.77
CA VAL A 116 4.39 -17.28 12.41
C VAL A 116 4.42 -15.96 11.63
N GLY A 117 5.06 -15.97 10.47
CA GLY A 117 5.15 -14.81 9.59
C GLY A 117 3.77 -14.40 9.07
N GLU A 118 3.53 -13.10 9.06
CA GLU A 118 2.32 -12.48 8.54
C GLU A 118 2.68 -11.50 7.42
N SER A 119 1.76 -11.30 6.46
CA SER A 119 1.91 -10.29 5.41
C SER A 119 0.62 -9.51 5.18
N GLY A 120 0.80 -8.34 4.56
CA GLY A 120 -0.20 -7.28 4.43
C GLY A 120 0.20 -6.04 5.21
N ASP A 121 -0.37 -4.89 4.85
CA ASP A 121 -0.33 -3.67 5.66
C ASP A 121 -1.76 -3.07 5.71
N PRO A 122 -2.51 -3.26 6.82
CA PRO A 122 -2.19 -4.10 7.98
C PRO A 122 -2.05 -5.60 7.61
N SER A 123 -1.46 -6.42 8.49
CA SER A 123 -1.40 -7.89 8.29
C SER A 123 -2.80 -8.48 8.12
N TRP A 124 -3.03 -9.21 7.02
CA TRP A 124 -4.33 -9.85 6.72
C TRP A 124 -4.21 -11.34 6.44
N PHE A 125 -2.98 -11.87 6.41
CA PHE A 125 -2.70 -13.27 6.11
C PHE A 125 -1.50 -13.75 6.92
N ALA A 126 -1.59 -14.95 7.48
CA ALA A 126 -0.44 -15.67 8.01
C ALA A 126 0.05 -16.71 7.00
N HIS A 127 1.37 -16.90 6.97
CA HIS A 127 2.04 -17.82 6.08
C HIS A 127 2.10 -19.22 6.68
N PHE A 128 0.95 -19.91 6.70
CA PHE A 128 0.87 -21.30 7.12
C PHE A 128 -0.07 -22.13 6.23
N ALA A 129 0.16 -23.44 6.20
CA ALA A 129 -0.72 -24.42 5.61
C ALA A 129 -0.63 -25.72 6.39
N PHE A 130 -1.71 -26.49 6.41
CA PHE A 130 -1.72 -27.81 7.03
C PHE A 130 -2.33 -28.85 6.09
N SER A 131 -1.88 -30.09 6.21
CA SER A 131 -2.49 -31.24 5.54
C SER A 131 -3.66 -31.78 6.35
N ASP A 132 -4.55 -32.51 5.68
CA ASP A 132 -5.65 -33.24 6.35
C ASP A 132 -5.14 -34.35 7.29
N THR A 133 -3.86 -34.73 7.17
CA THR A 133 -3.17 -35.70 8.03
C THR A 133 -2.47 -35.06 9.24
N GLY A 134 -2.59 -33.74 9.42
CA GLY A 134 -2.03 -33.03 10.58
C GLY A 134 -0.55 -32.68 10.47
N THR A 135 -0.01 -32.51 9.26
CA THR A 135 1.30 -31.87 9.06
C THR A 135 1.09 -30.37 8.85
N LEU A 136 1.72 -29.53 9.67
CA LEU A 136 1.74 -28.08 9.53
C LEU A 136 3.05 -27.64 8.86
N VAL A 137 2.94 -26.71 7.91
CA VAL A 137 4.06 -25.91 7.38
C VAL A 137 3.78 -24.45 7.70
N TYR A 138 4.81 -23.73 8.15
CA TYR A 138 4.73 -22.29 8.32
C TYR A 138 6.06 -21.59 8.03
N VAL A 139 5.97 -20.32 7.65
CA VAL A 139 7.10 -19.40 7.51
C VAL A 139 7.30 -18.68 8.85
N PRO A 140 8.52 -18.62 9.42
CA PRO A 140 8.75 -17.91 10.67
C PRO A 140 8.60 -16.37 10.52
N THR A 141 8.36 -15.67 11.63
CA THR A 141 8.42 -14.18 11.68
C THR A 141 9.79 -13.67 11.24
N GLY A 142 9.85 -12.43 10.74
CA GLY A 142 11.09 -11.85 10.19
C GLY A 142 11.41 -12.28 8.76
N SER A 143 10.50 -13.03 8.12
CA SER A 143 10.64 -13.50 6.74
C SER A 143 9.81 -12.69 5.73
N ASP A 144 9.17 -11.59 6.15
CA ASP A 144 8.51 -10.68 5.22
C ASP A 144 9.60 -9.98 4.39
N PRO A 145 9.63 -10.15 3.05
CA PRO A 145 10.63 -9.49 2.19
C PRO A 145 10.67 -7.98 2.38
N ARG A 146 9.55 -7.38 2.83
CA ARG A 146 9.48 -5.96 3.16
C ARG A 146 10.40 -5.62 4.31
N GLU A 147 10.49 -6.41 5.38
CA GLU A 147 11.39 -6.14 6.52
C GLU A 147 12.88 -6.11 6.13
N GLY A 148 13.22 -6.78 5.02
CA GLY A 148 14.52 -6.78 4.41
C GLY A 148 14.82 -5.58 3.49
N ARG A 149 13.91 -4.63 3.27
CA ARG A 149 14.16 -3.59 2.24
C ARG A 149 15.37 -2.72 2.56
N ILE A 150 16.14 -2.45 1.51
CA ILE A 150 17.28 -1.53 1.53
C ILE A 150 17.01 -0.34 0.62
N LEU A 151 17.63 0.79 0.96
CA LEU A 151 17.61 1.99 0.15
C LEU A 151 18.86 2.02 -0.74
N VAL A 152 18.68 2.28 -2.03
CA VAL A 152 19.75 2.19 -3.02
C VAL A 152 19.75 3.43 -3.91
N TRP A 153 20.91 4.05 -4.05
CA TRP A 153 21.15 5.04 -5.09
C TRP A 153 21.34 4.35 -6.43
N VAL A 154 20.67 4.83 -7.46
CA VAL A 154 20.80 4.32 -8.82
C VAL A 154 21.13 5.49 -9.72
N ASP A 155 22.19 5.38 -10.53
CA ASP A 155 22.52 6.42 -11.51
C ASP A 155 21.69 6.27 -12.80
N ARG A 156 21.83 7.22 -13.73
CA ARG A 156 21.11 7.20 -15.01
C ARG A 156 21.45 6.01 -15.93
N LYS A 157 22.47 5.22 -15.61
CA LYS A 157 22.89 4.01 -16.32
C LYS A 157 22.47 2.73 -15.59
N GLY A 158 21.82 2.85 -14.43
CA GLY A 158 21.42 1.71 -13.60
C GLY A 158 22.51 1.22 -12.66
N ALA A 159 23.61 1.95 -12.47
CA ALA A 159 24.63 1.57 -11.49
C ALA A 159 24.09 1.82 -10.08
N GLU A 160 24.08 0.76 -9.27
CA GLU A 160 23.55 0.76 -7.91
C GLU A 160 24.63 1.03 -6.86
N GLN A 161 24.30 1.83 -5.84
CA GLN A 161 25.10 2.03 -4.63
C GLN A 161 24.16 2.02 -3.41
N PRO A 162 24.26 1.03 -2.50
CA PRO A 162 23.47 1.02 -1.28
C PRO A 162 23.69 2.28 -0.42
N LEU A 163 22.61 2.83 0.13
CA LEU A 163 22.67 3.84 1.18
C LEU A 163 23.00 3.15 2.52
N ALA A 164 23.79 3.79 3.38
CA ALA A 164 24.20 3.24 4.69
C ALA A 164 23.05 3.21 5.75
N ALA A 165 21.80 3.19 5.29
CA ALA A 165 20.64 3.04 6.14
C ALA A 165 20.43 1.56 6.52
N PRO A 166 20.01 1.25 7.76
CA PRO A 166 19.77 -0.12 8.19
C PRO A 166 18.59 -0.76 7.41
N SER A 167 18.63 -2.06 7.16
CA SER A 167 17.50 -2.77 6.53
C SER A 167 16.21 -2.63 7.36
N ARG A 168 15.12 -2.20 6.73
CA ARG A 168 13.79 -2.00 7.35
C ARG A 168 12.70 -2.15 6.30
N ALA A 169 11.44 -2.24 6.72
CA ALA A 169 10.25 -2.16 5.87
C ALA A 169 9.99 -0.76 5.28
N TYR A 170 10.99 -0.17 4.62
CA TYR A 170 10.91 1.13 3.99
C TYR A 170 9.82 1.19 2.92
N ASN A 171 9.11 2.31 2.94
CA ASN A 171 8.13 2.73 1.94
C ASN A 171 8.22 4.24 1.71
N ASN A 172 7.68 4.67 0.57
CA ASN A 172 7.45 6.06 0.18
C ASN A 172 8.64 7.01 0.46
N PRO A 173 9.82 6.76 -0.13
CA PRO A 173 10.99 7.59 0.10
C PRO A 173 10.81 8.96 -0.56
N ARG A 174 11.17 10.03 0.15
CA ARG A 174 11.23 11.41 -0.35
C ARG A 174 12.47 12.15 0.12
N LEU A 175 13.27 12.62 -0.83
CA LEU A 175 14.42 13.47 -0.55
C LEU A 175 13.96 14.87 -0.16
N SER A 176 14.69 15.49 0.76
CA SER A 176 14.52 16.90 1.05
C SER A 176 14.92 17.74 -0.18
N PRO A 177 14.41 18.98 -0.32
CA PRO A 177 14.72 19.84 -1.45
C PRO A 177 16.23 20.10 -1.66
N ASP A 178 17.02 20.07 -0.58
CA ASP A 178 18.48 20.20 -0.59
C ASP A 178 19.23 18.87 -0.85
N GLY A 179 18.52 17.74 -0.90
CA GLY A 179 19.06 16.40 -1.09
C GLY A 179 19.89 15.86 0.08
N GLN A 180 19.88 16.51 1.25
CA GLN A 180 20.70 16.11 2.41
C GLN A 180 19.98 15.16 3.37
N ARG A 181 18.65 15.18 3.36
CA ARG A 181 17.80 14.35 4.20
C ARG A 181 16.83 13.55 3.35
N LEU A 182 16.33 12.48 3.94
CA LEU A 182 15.32 11.60 3.39
C LEU A 182 14.19 11.46 4.40
N ALA A 183 12.95 11.52 3.95
CA ALA A 183 11.80 11.07 4.71
C ALA A 183 11.31 9.73 4.15
N VAL A 184 11.03 8.77 5.02
CA VAL A 184 10.53 7.43 4.68
C VAL A 184 9.48 7.03 5.72
N ASN A 185 8.62 6.08 5.39
CA ASN A 185 7.78 5.44 6.41
C ASN A 185 8.08 3.95 6.58
N PHE A 186 8.03 3.50 7.82
CA PHE A 186 8.05 2.09 8.24
C PHE A 186 7.55 2.00 9.69
N ALA A 187 7.06 0.84 10.11
CA ALA A 187 6.49 0.61 11.45
C ALA A 187 5.46 1.69 11.85
N ASP A 188 4.52 1.97 10.94
CA ASP A 188 3.44 2.95 11.09
C ASP A 188 3.90 4.36 11.48
N ALA A 189 5.11 4.76 11.11
CA ALA A 189 5.61 6.10 11.40
C ALA A 189 6.41 6.66 10.23
N VAL A 190 6.44 7.99 10.16
CA VAL A 190 7.41 8.74 9.35
C VAL A 190 8.72 8.85 10.13
N TRP A 191 9.81 8.58 9.43
CA TRP A 191 11.18 8.70 9.88
C TRP A 191 11.94 9.62 8.95
N THR A 192 12.91 10.34 9.50
CA THR A 192 13.89 11.13 8.75
C THR A 192 15.26 10.47 8.85
N TYR A 193 15.97 10.41 7.73
CA TYR A 193 17.35 9.93 7.64
C TYR A 193 18.24 11.08 7.17
N ASP A 194 19.27 11.39 7.94
CA ASP A 194 20.31 12.34 7.55
C ASP A 194 21.43 11.60 6.80
N ILE A 195 21.66 11.98 5.55
CA ILE A 195 22.56 11.25 4.64
C ILE A 195 24.04 11.45 5.00
N GLN A 196 24.39 12.56 5.67
CA GLN A 196 25.78 12.85 6.01
C GLN A 196 26.21 12.14 7.29
N SER A 197 25.33 12.10 8.29
CA SER A 197 25.60 11.52 9.61
C SER A 197 25.09 10.08 9.77
N ASP A 198 24.49 9.51 8.72
CA ASP A 198 23.85 8.19 8.71
C ASP A 198 22.86 7.98 9.87
N THR A 199 22.17 9.05 10.25
CA THR A 199 21.30 9.05 11.44
C THR A 199 19.83 8.93 11.04
N LEU A 200 19.16 7.89 11.55
CA LEU A 200 17.73 7.63 11.37
C LEU A 200 16.94 8.04 12.62
N THR A 201 15.98 8.95 12.46
CA THR A 201 15.21 9.55 13.57
C THR A 201 13.71 9.42 13.32
N ARG A 202 12.95 9.02 14.34
CA ARG A 202 11.48 8.95 14.25
C ARG A 202 10.90 10.36 14.33
N LEU A 203 10.03 10.72 13.39
CA LEU A 203 9.39 12.04 13.34
C LEU A 203 7.99 12.02 13.97
N THR A 204 7.21 10.98 13.69
CA THR A 204 5.81 10.88 14.14
C THR A 204 5.64 9.83 15.23
N PHE A 205 5.06 10.23 16.35
CA PHE A 205 4.83 9.37 17.52
C PHE A 205 3.33 9.12 17.80
N GLU A 206 2.45 9.89 17.16
CA GLU A 206 1.01 9.86 17.38
C GLU A 206 0.28 9.31 16.16
N GLY A 207 -0.56 8.28 16.37
CA GLY A 207 -1.24 7.58 15.28
C GLY A 207 -0.26 6.88 14.34
N ASN A 208 -0.73 6.48 13.16
CA ASN A 208 0.13 6.03 12.08
C ASN A 208 0.63 7.22 11.24
N GLY A 209 1.78 7.07 10.59
CA GLY A 209 2.33 8.04 9.65
C GLY A 209 2.80 7.36 8.37
N ALA A 210 2.31 7.84 7.21
CA ALA A 210 2.71 7.33 5.91
C ALA A 210 2.73 8.43 4.84
N PHE A 211 3.28 8.13 3.66
CA PHE A 211 3.39 9.06 2.52
C PHE A 211 4.01 10.41 2.90
N PRO A 212 5.22 10.43 3.49
CA PRO A 212 5.87 11.69 3.80
C PRO A 212 6.15 12.48 2.52
N LEU A 213 6.05 13.80 2.59
CA LEU A 213 6.37 14.73 1.53
C LEU A 213 6.95 16.01 2.15
N TRP A 214 8.13 16.44 1.69
CA TRP A 214 8.72 17.69 2.16
C TRP A 214 7.96 18.90 1.62
N THR A 215 7.81 19.94 2.44
CA THR A 215 7.51 21.27 1.91
C THR A 215 8.70 21.79 1.10
N PRO A 216 8.50 22.66 0.09
CA PRO A 216 9.57 23.13 -0.78
C PRO A 216 10.70 23.88 -0.05
N ASP A 217 10.40 24.46 1.11
CA ASP A 217 11.38 25.12 1.98
C ASP A 217 12.17 24.14 2.87
N GLY A 218 11.86 22.84 2.84
CA GLY A 218 12.51 21.80 3.64
C GLY A 218 12.23 21.86 5.14
N LYS A 219 11.29 22.70 5.59
CA LYS A 219 11.03 22.93 7.02
C LYS A 219 9.96 22.04 7.62
N ARG A 220 9.03 21.53 6.81
CA ARG A 220 7.93 20.67 7.25
C ARG A 220 7.86 19.41 6.41
N ILE A 221 7.27 18.37 6.98
CA ILE A 221 6.91 17.15 6.29
C ILE A 221 5.40 16.99 6.39
N THR A 222 4.73 16.96 5.24
CA THR A 222 3.35 16.53 5.07
C THR A 222 3.29 15.01 5.10
N PHE A 223 2.25 14.43 5.70
CA PHE A 223 2.05 12.98 5.76
C PHE A 223 0.56 12.67 5.98
N ILE A 224 0.16 11.41 5.74
CA ILE A 224 -1.18 10.95 6.10
C ILE A 224 -1.19 10.31 7.48
N SER A 225 -2.33 10.40 8.16
CA SER A 225 -2.58 9.74 9.43
C SER A 225 -4.07 9.36 9.56
N THR A 226 -4.35 8.18 10.10
CA THR A 226 -5.71 7.69 10.41
C THR A 226 -6.17 8.10 11.81
N ARG A 227 -5.48 9.03 12.47
CA ARG A 227 -5.75 9.39 13.87
C ARG A 227 -7.13 10.08 14.06
N LEU A 228 -7.65 10.76 13.04
CA LEU A 228 -8.94 11.49 13.08
C LEU A 228 -9.98 11.00 12.05
N GLY A 229 -9.53 10.29 11.02
CA GLY A 229 -10.34 9.87 9.88
C GLY A 229 -9.66 8.72 9.13
N PRO A 230 -10.12 8.37 7.91
CA PRO A 230 -9.66 7.18 7.22
C PRO A 230 -8.19 7.31 6.75
N GLN A 231 -7.79 8.44 6.16
CA GLN A 231 -6.41 8.80 5.79
C GLN A 231 -6.33 10.33 5.56
N ASP A 232 -6.21 11.09 6.64
CA ASP A 232 -6.23 12.56 6.59
C ASP A 232 -4.83 13.14 6.44
N LEU A 233 -4.75 14.37 5.92
CA LEU A 233 -3.50 15.09 5.67
C LEU A 233 -3.09 15.93 6.89
N PHE A 234 -1.84 15.75 7.31
CA PHE A 234 -1.19 16.53 8.36
C PHE A 234 0.15 17.04 7.87
N TRP A 235 0.71 18.02 8.56
CA TRP A 235 2.14 18.33 8.48
C TRP A 235 2.76 18.50 9.86
N LYS A 236 4.08 18.43 9.95
CA LYS A 236 4.84 18.70 11.17
C LYS A 236 6.21 19.30 10.83
N PRO A 237 6.80 20.16 11.69
CA PRO A 237 8.19 20.58 11.54
C PRO A 237 9.15 19.39 11.39
N ALA A 238 10.00 19.45 10.37
CA ALA A 238 10.88 18.36 9.98
C ALA A 238 12.08 18.16 10.93
N ASP A 239 12.33 19.13 11.81
CA ASP A 239 13.28 19.03 12.92
C ASP A 239 12.69 18.30 14.14
N GLY A 240 11.43 17.86 14.06
CA GLY A 240 10.73 17.14 15.13
C GLY A 240 10.12 18.05 16.20
N THR A 241 10.33 19.36 16.13
CA THR A 241 9.73 20.32 17.05
C THR A 241 8.22 20.44 16.83
N GLY A 242 7.48 20.87 17.85
CA GLY A 242 6.04 21.11 17.75
C GLY A 242 5.16 19.86 17.58
N ALA A 243 3.85 20.08 17.56
CA ALA A 243 2.84 19.06 17.29
C ALA A 243 2.58 18.95 15.77
N ALA A 244 1.94 17.85 15.35
CA ALA A 244 1.41 17.77 13.99
C ALA A 244 0.15 18.63 13.87
N GLU A 245 0.04 19.39 12.79
CA GLU A 245 -1.12 20.21 12.47
C GLU A 245 -1.91 19.60 11.32
N GLN A 246 -3.22 19.80 11.32
CA GLN A 246 -4.14 19.30 10.30
C GLN A 246 -4.08 20.18 9.05
N LEU A 247 -4.09 19.57 7.88
CA LEU A 247 -4.25 20.24 6.60
C LEU A 247 -5.65 19.99 6.01
N VAL A 248 -6.04 18.72 5.88
CA VAL A 248 -7.36 18.34 5.37
C VAL A 248 -7.84 17.10 6.11
N VAL A 249 -9.04 17.19 6.68
CA VAL A 249 -9.68 16.13 7.47
C VAL A 249 -11.12 15.97 6.99
N ASP A 250 -11.46 14.82 6.41
CA ASP A 250 -12.83 14.52 5.98
C ASP A 250 -13.11 13.01 5.86
N ALA A 251 -14.24 12.65 5.25
CA ALA A 251 -14.70 11.27 5.15
C ALA A 251 -13.97 10.43 4.07
N LEU A 252 -13.12 11.03 3.24
CA LEU A 252 -12.47 10.37 2.10
C LEU A 252 -10.96 10.24 2.30
N SER A 253 -10.41 9.09 1.89
CA SER A 253 -8.97 8.85 2.00
C SER A 253 -8.17 9.72 1.03
N LYS A 254 -7.04 10.25 1.50
CA LYS A 254 -6.18 11.15 0.71
C LYS A 254 -4.78 10.57 0.57
N THR A 255 -4.09 10.95 -0.50
CA THR A 255 -2.67 10.62 -0.71
C THR A 255 -1.95 11.85 -1.28
N PRO A 256 -1.01 12.46 -0.53
CA PRO A 256 -0.26 13.62 -1.01
C PRO A 256 0.75 13.21 -2.08
N HIS A 257 0.96 14.06 -3.08
CA HIS A 257 1.88 13.77 -4.19
C HIS A 257 2.98 14.82 -4.35
N SER A 258 2.64 16.11 -4.35
CA SER A 258 3.63 17.18 -4.55
C SER A 258 3.17 18.53 -4.03
N TRP A 259 4.13 19.35 -3.60
CA TRP A 259 3.92 20.77 -3.36
C TRP A 259 4.31 21.57 -4.61
N SER A 260 3.63 22.69 -4.87
CA SER A 260 4.10 23.68 -5.84
C SER A 260 5.44 24.25 -5.37
N PRO A 261 6.36 24.64 -6.29
CA PRO A 261 7.68 25.15 -5.90
C PRO A 261 7.64 26.39 -4.99
N ASP A 262 6.58 27.19 -5.10
CA ASP A 262 6.36 28.37 -4.26
C ASP A 262 5.71 28.07 -2.90
N GLY A 263 5.39 26.79 -2.63
CA GLY A 263 4.82 26.32 -1.36
C GLY A 263 3.37 26.73 -1.12
N LYS A 264 2.68 27.26 -2.13
CA LYS A 264 1.29 27.73 -1.98
C LYS A 264 0.25 26.65 -2.21
N PHE A 265 0.59 25.57 -2.90
CA PHE A 265 -0.36 24.53 -3.28
C PHE A 265 0.17 23.13 -2.99
N LEU A 266 -0.67 22.27 -2.44
CA LEU A 266 -0.42 20.84 -2.30
C LEU A 266 -1.35 20.07 -3.25
N ALA A 267 -0.78 19.27 -4.15
CA ALA A 267 -1.53 18.33 -4.98
C ALA A 267 -1.64 16.97 -4.27
N TYR A 268 -2.86 16.43 -4.24
CA TYR A 268 -3.15 15.14 -3.64
C TYR A 268 -4.20 14.37 -4.45
N THR A 269 -4.24 13.05 -4.29
CA THR A 269 -5.36 12.23 -4.78
C THR A 269 -6.35 12.03 -3.66
N GLU A 270 -7.62 12.24 -3.97
CA GLU A 270 -8.73 11.82 -3.14
C GLU A 270 -9.32 10.52 -3.71
N LEU A 271 -9.50 9.53 -2.83
CA LEU A 271 -10.07 8.24 -3.19
C LEU A 271 -11.55 8.22 -2.79
N ASN A 272 -12.43 8.17 -3.80
CA ASN A 272 -13.87 8.06 -3.61
C ASN A 272 -14.32 6.61 -3.88
N PRO A 273 -15.26 6.03 -3.11
CA PRO A 273 -15.82 4.72 -3.41
C PRO A 273 -16.40 4.56 -4.83
N THR A 274 -16.81 5.66 -5.49
CA THR A 274 -17.40 5.66 -6.84
C THR A 274 -16.45 6.12 -7.95
N SER A 275 -15.32 6.78 -7.63
CA SER A 275 -14.27 7.13 -8.59
C SER A 275 -12.91 6.64 -8.09
N ALA A 276 -12.19 5.88 -8.92
CA ALA A 276 -10.95 5.22 -8.49
C ALA A 276 -9.76 6.17 -8.26
N GLY A 277 -9.96 7.49 -8.34
CA GLY A 277 -9.03 8.55 -7.91
C GLY A 277 -9.27 9.87 -8.64
N ASN A 278 -9.41 10.97 -7.90
CA ASN A 278 -9.51 12.33 -8.43
C ASN A 278 -8.30 13.16 -7.96
N ILE A 279 -7.81 14.09 -8.76
CA ILE A 279 -6.72 14.99 -8.37
C ILE A 279 -7.30 16.28 -7.83
N TRP A 280 -6.88 16.63 -6.63
CA TRP A 280 -7.24 17.85 -5.92
C TRP A 280 -6.00 18.70 -5.66
N VAL A 281 -6.24 20.00 -5.51
CA VAL A 281 -5.22 20.97 -5.11
C VAL A 281 -5.71 21.68 -3.86
N LEU A 282 -4.85 21.75 -2.84
CA LEU A 282 -5.07 22.48 -1.59
C LEU A 282 -4.21 23.74 -1.60
N PRO A 283 -4.81 24.94 -1.68
CA PRO A 283 -4.13 26.18 -1.32
C PRO A 283 -3.76 26.19 0.17
N VAL A 284 -2.55 26.60 0.52
CA VAL A 284 -2.04 26.55 1.91
C VAL A 284 -2.88 27.36 2.90
N ASP A 285 -3.48 28.46 2.43
CA ASP A 285 -4.34 29.37 3.21
C ASP A 285 -5.80 29.34 2.73
N GLY A 286 -6.23 28.23 2.12
CA GLY A 286 -7.56 28.11 1.52
C GLY A 286 -8.15 26.71 1.62
N GLU A 287 -9.27 26.53 0.93
CA GLU A 287 -10.00 25.26 0.89
C GLU A 287 -9.55 24.41 -0.30
N PRO A 288 -9.51 23.07 -0.17
CA PRO A 288 -9.21 22.20 -1.29
C PRO A 288 -10.21 22.33 -2.44
N GLU A 289 -9.72 22.29 -3.68
CA GLU A 289 -10.53 22.34 -4.89
C GLU A 289 -10.17 21.21 -5.87
N PRO A 290 -11.15 20.68 -6.64
CA PRO A 290 -10.88 19.63 -7.61
C PRO A 290 -10.13 20.22 -8.81
N PHE A 291 -8.98 19.64 -9.15
CA PHE A 291 -8.24 19.97 -10.37
C PHE A 291 -8.65 19.06 -11.54
N LEU A 292 -8.76 17.75 -11.27
CA LEU A 292 -9.26 16.75 -12.20
C LEU A 292 -10.26 15.83 -11.51
N GLN A 293 -11.47 15.79 -12.08
CA GLN A 293 -12.59 14.95 -11.66
C GLN A 293 -13.31 14.45 -12.91
N GLU A 294 -12.62 13.59 -13.65
CA GLU A 294 -13.08 13.03 -14.92
C GLU A 294 -13.49 11.54 -14.72
N PRO A 295 -14.17 10.86 -15.67
CA PRO A 295 -14.58 9.45 -15.50
C PRO A 295 -13.41 8.45 -15.58
N TYR A 296 -12.19 8.93 -15.36
CA TYR A 296 -10.94 8.18 -15.45
C TYR A 296 -10.31 8.01 -14.07
N VAL A 297 -9.26 7.20 -13.99
CA VAL A 297 -8.49 6.99 -12.75
C VAL A 297 -7.28 7.89 -12.77
N GLU A 298 -7.33 8.95 -11.98
CA GLU A 298 -6.37 10.05 -12.02
C GLU A 298 -5.60 10.14 -10.69
N SER A 299 -4.26 10.16 -10.77
CA SER A 299 -3.40 10.13 -9.57
C SER A 299 -1.99 10.62 -9.83
N GLY A 300 -1.19 10.78 -8.76
CA GLY A 300 0.25 11.00 -8.88
C GLY A 300 0.62 12.37 -9.44
N ALA A 301 -0.13 13.41 -9.05
CA ALA A 301 0.06 14.77 -9.56
C ALA A 301 1.37 15.39 -9.05
N VAL A 302 2.25 15.79 -9.97
CA VAL A 302 3.52 16.46 -9.69
C VAL A 302 3.61 17.82 -10.38
N PHE A 303 3.86 18.87 -9.61
CA PHE A 303 4.10 20.20 -10.16
C PHE A 303 5.44 20.27 -10.93
N SER A 304 5.39 20.87 -12.11
CA SER A 304 6.24 22.00 -12.48
C SER A 304 7.39 22.43 -11.58
N PRO A 305 8.70 22.29 -11.90
CA PRO A 305 9.73 23.10 -11.26
C PRO A 305 9.52 24.62 -11.36
N ASP A 306 8.82 25.07 -12.41
CA ASP A 306 8.38 26.48 -12.57
C ASP A 306 6.97 26.76 -12.00
N GLY A 307 6.27 25.73 -11.51
CA GLY A 307 4.93 25.83 -10.92
C GLY A 307 3.78 26.05 -11.90
N HIS A 308 4.03 26.12 -13.21
CA HIS A 308 3.00 26.44 -14.21
C HIS A 308 2.31 25.23 -14.84
N TRP A 309 2.71 24.01 -14.47
CA TRP A 309 2.22 22.76 -15.05
C TRP A 309 2.10 21.67 -13.99
N ILE A 310 1.24 20.69 -14.27
CA ILE A 310 1.10 19.46 -13.48
C ILE A 310 1.24 18.27 -14.43
N ALA A 311 2.17 17.36 -14.11
CA ALA A 311 2.20 16.02 -14.69
C ALA A 311 1.40 15.06 -13.79
N TYR A 312 0.70 14.10 -14.38
CA TYR A 312 -0.13 13.16 -13.63
C TYR A 312 -0.37 11.87 -14.42
N ARG A 313 -0.82 10.83 -13.72
CA ARG A 313 -1.18 9.53 -14.30
C ARG A 313 -2.68 9.47 -14.56
N SER A 314 -3.08 9.06 -15.76
CA SER A 314 -4.50 8.80 -16.12
C SER A 314 -4.62 7.57 -17.02
N ASN A 315 -5.75 6.85 -16.95
CA ASN A 315 -6.07 5.74 -17.85
C ASN A 315 -6.96 6.11 -19.04
N GLU A 316 -7.09 7.40 -19.36
CA GLU A 316 -8.02 7.87 -20.39
C GLU A 316 -7.78 7.34 -21.81
N SER A 317 -6.56 6.88 -22.11
CA SER A 317 -6.23 6.21 -23.38
C SER A 317 -6.62 4.72 -23.41
N GLY A 318 -7.24 4.20 -22.34
CA GLY A 318 -7.49 2.77 -22.11
C GLY A 318 -6.38 2.06 -21.34
N ARG A 319 -5.26 2.73 -21.08
CA ARG A 319 -4.16 2.27 -20.21
C ARG A 319 -3.54 3.46 -19.47
N HIS A 320 -2.82 3.20 -18.38
CA HIS A 320 -2.23 4.27 -17.59
C HIS A 320 -1.05 4.92 -18.31
N GLU A 321 -1.17 6.22 -18.57
CA GLU A 321 -0.15 7.07 -19.17
C GLU A 321 0.13 8.28 -18.28
N ILE A 322 1.28 8.90 -18.49
CA ILE A 322 1.62 10.22 -17.96
C ILE A 322 1.09 11.29 -18.91
N TYR A 323 0.34 12.23 -18.36
CA TYR A 323 -0.15 13.42 -19.03
C TYR A 323 0.39 14.67 -18.35
N VAL A 324 0.42 15.77 -19.08
CA VAL A 324 0.72 17.11 -18.56
C VAL A 324 -0.41 18.06 -18.93
N GLN A 325 -0.77 18.93 -17.99
CA GLN A 325 -1.68 20.06 -18.18
C GLN A 325 -1.11 21.34 -17.55
N PRO A 326 -1.53 22.54 -18.01
CA PRO A 326 -1.18 23.78 -17.36
C PRO A 326 -1.83 23.87 -15.99
N PHE A 327 -1.18 24.59 -15.09
CA PHE A 327 -1.70 24.98 -13.79
C PHE A 327 -1.62 26.52 -13.68
N PRO A 328 -2.75 27.23 -13.55
CA PRO A 328 -4.14 26.73 -13.52
C PRO A 328 -4.61 26.07 -14.83
N LYS A 329 -5.63 25.22 -14.75
CA LYS A 329 -6.15 24.42 -15.88
C LYS A 329 -6.72 25.32 -16.98
N THR A 330 -6.27 25.11 -18.22
CA THR A 330 -6.80 25.80 -19.42
C THR A 330 -7.60 24.89 -20.35
N GLY A 331 -7.59 23.58 -20.09
CA GLY A 331 -8.18 22.55 -20.96
C GLY A 331 -7.20 21.97 -21.98
N ALA A 332 -6.02 22.58 -22.17
CA ALA A 332 -4.97 21.98 -22.98
C ALA A 332 -4.29 20.81 -22.24
N LYS A 333 -3.94 19.75 -22.97
CA LYS A 333 -3.39 18.51 -22.41
C LYS A 333 -2.42 17.85 -23.40
N TRP A 334 -1.36 17.27 -22.87
CA TRP A 334 -0.33 16.55 -23.63
C TRP A 334 -0.08 15.17 -23.01
N GLN A 335 -0.12 14.13 -23.83
CA GLN A 335 0.34 12.81 -23.42
C GLN A 335 1.87 12.74 -23.53
N ILE A 336 2.53 12.27 -22.47
CA ILE A 336 3.99 12.25 -22.34
C ILE A 336 4.55 10.86 -22.60
N SER A 337 3.98 9.83 -21.97
CA SER A 337 4.36 8.44 -22.22
C SER A 337 3.61 7.86 -23.42
N THR A 338 4.17 6.81 -24.02
CA THR A 338 3.64 6.22 -25.27
C THR A 338 3.42 4.71 -25.20
N ASP A 339 3.73 4.08 -24.08
CA ASP A 339 3.60 2.63 -23.86
C ASP A 339 3.38 2.31 -22.38
N GLY A 340 2.63 3.15 -21.68
CA GLY A 340 2.39 3.03 -20.25
C GLY A 340 3.30 3.92 -19.40
N GLY A 341 2.81 4.31 -18.23
CA GLY A 341 3.58 5.08 -17.26
C GLY A 341 2.87 5.27 -15.93
N GLY A 342 3.67 5.44 -14.88
CA GLY A 342 3.24 5.84 -13.55
C GLY A 342 4.39 6.43 -12.75
N GLU A 343 4.13 6.82 -11.51
CA GLU A 343 5.15 7.30 -10.58
C GLU A 343 5.99 8.45 -11.17
N ALA A 344 5.33 9.50 -11.69
CA ALA A 344 6.04 10.62 -12.31
C ALA A 344 6.84 11.43 -11.27
N ALA A 345 8.00 11.94 -11.70
CA ALA A 345 8.77 12.96 -10.99
C ALA A 345 9.22 14.00 -12.01
N TRP A 346 9.13 15.29 -11.67
CA TRP A 346 9.46 16.39 -12.58
C TRP A 346 10.53 17.26 -11.93
N VAL A 347 11.70 17.35 -12.56
CA VAL A 347 12.85 18.11 -12.02
C VAL A 347 13.37 19.13 -13.01
N GLN A 348 14.00 20.18 -12.48
CA GLN A 348 14.83 21.09 -13.25
C GLN A 348 16.23 20.50 -13.38
N THR A 349 16.66 20.23 -14.61
CA THR A 349 18.05 19.83 -14.91
C THR A 349 18.86 21.02 -15.39
N ARG A 350 20.17 20.82 -15.58
CA ARG A 350 21.06 21.85 -16.16
C ARG A 350 20.71 22.20 -17.61
N THR A 351 20.05 21.31 -18.34
CA THR A 351 19.80 21.42 -19.78
C THR A 351 18.34 21.75 -20.11
N GLY A 352 17.46 21.84 -19.11
CA GLY A 352 16.03 22.03 -19.28
C GLY A 352 15.25 21.32 -18.18
N GLN A 353 13.95 21.13 -18.37
CA GLN A 353 13.16 20.32 -17.44
C GLN A 353 13.07 18.88 -17.94
N GLU A 354 12.95 17.94 -17.02
CA GLU A 354 12.85 16.52 -17.35
C GLU A 354 11.76 15.87 -16.49
N ILE A 355 10.93 15.05 -17.12
CA ILE A 355 9.97 14.18 -16.45
C ILE A 355 10.53 12.77 -16.45
N PHE A 356 10.67 12.19 -15.27
CA PHE A 356 10.93 10.77 -15.07
C PHE A 356 9.64 10.05 -14.74
N TYR A 357 9.54 8.78 -15.15
CA TYR A 357 8.42 7.93 -14.80
C TYR A 357 8.82 6.45 -14.89
N ARG A 358 8.07 5.59 -14.21
CA ARG A 358 8.28 4.13 -14.28
C ARG A 358 7.26 3.46 -15.20
N HIS A 359 7.72 2.43 -15.88
CA HIS A 359 6.87 1.45 -16.56
C HIS A 359 7.41 0.04 -16.27
N GLY A 360 6.75 -0.66 -15.34
CA GLY A 360 7.28 -1.91 -14.78
C GLY A 360 8.66 -1.69 -14.16
N ASN A 361 9.65 -2.42 -14.67
CA ASN A 361 11.03 -2.36 -14.19
C ASN A 361 11.87 -1.31 -14.93
N LYS A 362 11.26 -0.54 -15.85
CA LYS A 362 11.94 0.48 -16.64
C LYS A 362 11.84 1.83 -15.98
N MET A 363 12.97 2.52 -15.86
CA MET A 363 13.01 3.95 -15.59
C MET A 363 13.10 4.71 -16.91
N MET A 364 12.11 5.57 -17.14
CA MET A 364 11.96 6.35 -18.37
C MET A 364 12.21 7.83 -18.10
N SER A 365 12.68 8.56 -19.11
CA SER A 365 12.80 10.01 -19.06
C SER A 365 12.29 10.69 -20.32
N VAL A 366 11.80 11.92 -20.15
CA VAL A 366 11.31 12.79 -21.23
C VAL A 366 11.81 14.20 -20.99
N ASP A 367 12.54 14.76 -21.94
CA ASP A 367 12.89 16.18 -21.93
C ASP A 367 11.63 17.03 -22.18
N VAL A 368 11.46 18.09 -21.41
CA VAL A 368 10.31 18.99 -21.49
C VAL A 368 10.76 20.45 -21.53
N THR A 369 10.12 21.22 -22.41
CA THR A 369 10.23 22.68 -22.46
C THR A 369 8.86 23.25 -22.15
N THR A 370 8.77 24.13 -21.16
CA THR A 370 7.51 24.75 -20.73
C THR A 370 7.28 26.14 -21.33
N GLU A 371 8.34 26.81 -21.78
CA GLU A 371 8.29 28.16 -22.36
C GLU A 371 9.06 28.27 -23.70
N PRO A 372 8.58 29.08 -24.65
CA PRO A 372 7.35 29.88 -24.62
C PRO A 372 6.07 29.05 -24.83
N ALA A 373 6.21 27.77 -25.19
CA ALA A 373 5.11 26.83 -25.34
C ALA A 373 5.55 25.44 -24.89
N PHE A 374 4.59 24.64 -24.41
CA PHE A 374 4.86 23.28 -23.99
C PHE A 374 5.26 22.39 -25.16
N THR A 375 6.43 21.77 -25.05
CA THR A 375 6.89 20.71 -25.95
C THR A 375 7.55 19.60 -25.14
N SER A 376 7.41 18.37 -25.62
CA SER A 376 8.06 17.20 -25.04
C SER A 376 8.87 16.45 -26.09
N GLY A 377 9.99 15.87 -25.64
CA GLY A 377 10.78 14.93 -26.42
C GLY A 377 10.14 13.56 -26.53
N LYS A 378 10.81 12.64 -27.24
CA LYS A 378 10.46 11.21 -27.21
C LYS A 378 10.89 10.59 -25.88
N PRO A 379 10.07 9.71 -25.27
CA PRO A 379 10.51 8.96 -24.10
C PRO A 379 11.75 8.11 -24.37
N LYS A 380 12.67 8.12 -23.40
CA LYS A 380 13.96 7.43 -23.42
C LYS A 380 14.05 6.48 -22.23
N LEU A 381 14.50 5.26 -22.47
CA LEU A 381 14.89 4.36 -21.40
C LEU A 381 16.21 4.85 -20.79
N LEU A 382 16.26 4.99 -19.46
CA LEU A 382 17.50 5.24 -18.74
C LEU A 382 18.15 3.92 -18.32
N PHE A 383 17.40 3.09 -17.60
CA PHE A 383 17.85 1.78 -17.12
C PHE A 383 16.65 0.88 -16.78
N GLU A 384 16.94 -0.39 -16.55
CA GLU A 384 16.00 -1.39 -16.05
C GLU A 384 16.49 -1.96 -14.72
N GLY A 385 15.59 -2.26 -13.78
CA GLY A 385 15.94 -2.92 -12.53
C GLY A 385 14.73 -3.35 -11.70
N GLU A 386 14.91 -4.41 -10.92
CA GLU A 386 13.91 -4.96 -10.00
C GLU A 386 13.88 -4.13 -8.71
N TYR A 387 13.01 -3.12 -8.69
CA TYR A 387 12.80 -2.25 -7.52
C TYR A 387 11.36 -2.35 -7.04
N ALA A 388 11.14 -2.18 -5.74
CA ALA A 388 9.82 -2.26 -5.14
C ALA A 388 8.83 -1.37 -5.89
N ALA A 389 7.67 -1.92 -6.23
CA ALA A 389 6.57 -1.25 -6.89
C ALA A 389 5.27 -1.62 -6.18
N PHE A 390 4.42 -0.64 -5.84
CA PHE A 390 3.15 -0.90 -5.16
C PHE A 390 2.03 0.02 -5.68
N GLY A 391 1.22 -0.52 -6.59
CA GLY A 391 0.09 0.20 -7.16
C GLY A 391 0.50 1.51 -7.87
N PRO A 392 -0.31 2.57 -7.82
CA PRO A 392 -0.04 3.83 -8.53
C PRO A 392 0.97 4.76 -7.83
N ARG A 393 1.64 4.29 -6.76
CA ARG A 393 2.38 5.14 -5.81
C ARG A 393 3.85 5.19 -6.19
N ALA A 394 4.44 6.38 -6.21
CA ALA A 394 5.89 6.53 -6.42
C ALA A 394 6.67 5.97 -5.22
N LEU A 395 7.40 4.87 -5.44
CA LEU A 395 8.28 4.22 -4.46
C LEU A 395 9.77 4.55 -4.68
N TYR A 396 10.03 5.64 -5.38
CA TYR A 396 11.34 6.22 -5.57
C TYR A 396 11.26 7.75 -5.46
N ASP A 397 12.43 8.39 -5.39
CA ASP A 397 12.57 9.83 -5.59
C ASP A 397 13.84 10.15 -6.37
N VAL A 398 13.98 11.39 -6.84
CA VAL A 398 15.09 11.83 -7.70
C VAL A 398 15.89 12.92 -7.01
N THR A 399 17.21 12.90 -7.14
CA THR A 399 18.04 14.00 -6.66
C THR A 399 17.69 15.31 -7.36
N PRO A 400 17.86 16.48 -6.71
CA PRO A 400 17.50 17.78 -7.29
C PRO A 400 18.17 18.08 -8.64
N ASP A 401 19.33 17.47 -8.92
CA ASP A 401 20.06 17.59 -10.19
C ASP A 401 19.64 16.59 -11.28
N GLY A 402 18.69 15.69 -11.00
CA GLY A 402 18.20 14.67 -11.92
C GLY A 402 19.22 13.59 -12.29
N GLN A 403 20.28 13.41 -11.50
CA GLN A 403 21.37 12.48 -11.84
C GLN A 403 21.29 11.12 -11.13
N ARG A 404 20.64 11.07 -9.96
CA ARG A 404 20.49 9.83 -9.19
C ARG A 404 19.05 9.64 -8.74
N PHE A 405 18.69 8.39 -8.59
CA PHE A 405 17.37 7.94 -8.14
C PHE A 405 17.56 7.21 -6.83
N LEU A 406 16.78 7.58 -5.82
CA LEU A 406 16.69 6.81 -4.58
C LEU A 406 15.59 5.77 -4.77
N MET A 407 15.98 4.50 -4.82
CA MET A 407 15.10 3.36 -5.03
C MET A 407 15.01 2.51 -3.76
N ILE A 408 13.91 1.78 -3.63
CA ILE A 408 13.76 0.70 -2.64
C ILE A 408 14.00 -0.62 -3.34
N LYS A 409 14.92 -1.42 -2.82
CA LYS A 409 15.17 -2.79 -3.26
C LYS A 409 14.78 -3.75 -2.15
N GLU A 410 14.07 -4.80 -2.50
CA GLU A 410 13.82 -5.89 -1.55
C GLU A 410 15.14 -6.61 -1.34
N SER A 411 15.53 -6.82 -0.07
CA SER A 411 16.69 -7.65 0.22
C SER A 411 16.46 -9.03 -0.38
N GLU A 412 17.54 -9.61 -0.91
CA GLU A 412 17.57 -11.00 -1.32
C GLU A 412 17.44 -11.98 -0.13
N GLN A 413 16.97 -11.54 1.04
CA GLN A 413 16.46 -12.41 2.09
C GLN A 413 15.24 -13.18 1.55
N GLN A 414 15.56 -14.21 0.77
CA GLN A 414 14.67 -15.30 0.49
C GLN A 414 14.17 -15.82 1.83
N VAL A 415 12.91 -16.24 1.86
CA VAL A 415 12.43 -17.15 2.91
C VAL A 415 13.32 -18.40 2.84
N THR A 416 14.38 -18.43 3.63
CA THR A 416 15.38 -19.52 3.63
C THR A 416 14.97 -20.65 4.55
N GLN A 417 13.89 -20.47 5.32
CA GLN A 417 13.40 -21.41 6.30
C GLN A 417 11.90 -21.59 6.19
N LEU A 418 11.49 -22.86 6.10
CA LEU A 418 10.13 -23.32 6.35
C LEU A 418 10.20 -24.27 7.54
N ASN A 419 9.32 -24.08 8.51
CA ASN A 419 9.19 -24.99 9.64
C ASN A 419 8.10 -26.01 9.32
N VAL A 420 8.43 -27.29 9.48
CA VAL A 420 7.51 -28.42 9.28
C VAL A 420 7.25 -29.08 10.63
N VAL A 421 5.99 -29.11 11.06
CA VAL A 421 5.57 -29.77 12.30
C VAL A 421 4.70 -30.97 11.95
N GLN A 422 5.16 -32.16 12.30
CA GLN A 422 4.41 -33.40 12.11
C GLN A 422 3.49 -33.67 13.30
N ASN A 423 2.38 -34.37 13.05
CA ASN A 423 1.39 -34.75 14.07
C ASN A 423 0.81 -33.54 14.84
N TRP A 424 0.73 -32.38 14.19
CA TRP A 424 0.33 -31.13 14.80
C TRP A 424 -1.10 -31.14 15.35
N PHE A 425 -2.00 -31.95 14.81
CA PHE A 425 -3.37 -32.07 15.34
C PHE A 425 -3.41 -32.67 16.76
N GLU A 426 -2.47 -33.53 17.13
CA GLU A 426 -2.39 -34.05 18.49
C GLU A 426 -1.90 -32.99 19.46
N GLU A 427 -0.95 -32.16 19.02
CA GLU A 427 -0.51 -30.99 19.79
C GLU A 427 -1.64 -29.97 19.95
N LEU A 428 -2.43 -29.73 18.90
CA LEU A 428 -3.58 -28.84 18.95
C LEU A 428 -4.62 -29.29 19.99
N LYS A 429 -4.98 -30.57 19.99
CA LYS A 429 -5.89 -31.15 21.00
C LYS A 429 -5.32 -31.06 22.41
N ARG A 430 -4.00 -31.20 22.57
CA ARG A 430 -3.33 -31.10 23.87
C ARG A 430 -3.36 -29.67 24.40
N LEU A 431 -3.16 -28.68 23.52
CA LEU A 431 -3.11 -27.25 23.87
C LEU A 431 -4.51 -26.66 24.07
N VAL A 432 -5.51 -27.15 23.34
CA VAL A 432 -6.89 -26.68 23.41
C VAL A 432 -7.81 -27.89 23.64
N PRO A 433 -7.93 -28.38 24.89
CA PRO A 433 -8.83 -29.48 25.17
C PRO A 433 -10.28 -29.07 24.93
N THR A 434 -11.02 -29.86 24.16
CA THR A 434 -12.49 -29.77 24.08
C THR A 434 -13.10 -30.58 25.22
N GLU A 435 -14.12 -30.04 25.89
CA GLU A 435 -14.89 -30.76 26.92
C GLU A 435 -15.72 -31.92 26.35
#